data_AF-D5XBP1-F1
#
_entry.id   AF-D5XBP1-F1
#
_cell.length_a   1.000
_cell.length_b   1.000
_cell.length_c   1.000
_cell.angle_alpha   90.00
_cell.angle_beta   90.00
_cell.angle_gamma   90.00
#
_symmetry.space_group_name_H-M   'P 1'
#
loop_
_entity.id
_entity.type
_entity.pdbx_description
1 polymer ?
#
loop_
_entity_poly.entity_id
_entity_poly.type
_entity_poly.pdbx_seq_one_letter_code
_entity_poly.pdbx_strand_id
1 'polypeptide(L)' 'MATPMVAGTAALLLQQNPNWTPDEVKGQMMSNAVNLAFAPDEQGAGEAFFK' A
#
# COMPACT_ATOMS: atom_id res chain seq x y z
N MET A 1 -3.00 -12.67 7.95
CA MET A 1 -2.51 -11.51 8.72
C MET A 1 -2.06 -10.33 7.85
N ALA A 2 -1.89 -10.45 6.52
CA ALA A 2 -1.51 -9.34 5.64
C ALA A 2 -2.62 -8.29 5.42
N THR A 3 -3.86 -8.72 5.15
CA THR A 3 -5.01 -7.83 4.89
C THR A 3 -5.24 -6.74 5.96
N PRO A 4 -5.25 -7.05 7.28
CA PRO A 4 -5.42 -6.00 8.29
C PRO A 4 -4.23 -5.03 8.37
N MET A 5 -3.00 -5.48 8.04
CA MET A 5 -1.84 -4.57 7.98
C MET A 5 -2.00 -3.56 6.84
N VAL A 6 -2.38 -4.04 5.65
CA VAL A 6 -2.65 -3.18 4.48
C VAL A 6 -3.80 -2.21 4.74
N ALA A 7 -4.87 -2.68 5.41
CA ALA A 7 -5.98 -1.81 5.81
C ALA A 7 -5.55 -0.72 6.80
N GLY A 8 -4.69 -1.05 7.77
CA GLY A 8 -4.10 -0.08 8.69
C GLY A 8 -3.24 0.97 7.96
N THR A 9 -2.38 0.54 7.03
CA THR A 9 -1.58 1.45 6.20
C THR A 9 -2.46 2.38 5.36
N ALA A 10 -3.52 1.85 4.75
CA ALA A 10 -4.48 2.66 3.99
C ALA A 10 -5.19 3.70 4.88
N ALA A 11 -5.57 3.32 6.10
CA ALA A 11 -6.18 4.24 7.06
C ALA A 11 -5.22 5.38 7.46
N LEU A 12 -3.93 5.09 7.66
CA LEU A 12 -2.92 6.11 7.96
C LEU A 12 -2.68 7.06 6.78
N LEU A 13 -2.63 6.54 5.54
CA LEU A 13 -2.52 7.38 4.34
C LEU A 13 -3.71 8.32 4.18
N LEU A 14 -4.93 7.82 4.43
CA LEU A 14 -6.15 8.62 4.43
C LEU A 14 -6.19 9.63 5.58
N GLN A 15 -5.65 9.29 6.75
CA GLN A 15 -5.55 10.23 7.86
C GLN A 15 -4.64 11.42 7.52
N GLN A 16 -3.54 11.19 6.80
CA GLN A 16 -2.65 12.26 6.33
C GLN A 16 -3.26 13.05 5.16
N ASN A 17 -4.06 12.41 4.32
CA ASN A 17 -4.64 13.01 3.12
C ASN A 17 -6.16 12.71 3.04
N PRO A 18 -6.99 13.42 3.84
CA PRO A 18 -8.41 13.07 3.99
C PRO A 18 -9.26 13.20 2.73
N ASN A 19 -8.78 13.96 1.73
CA ASN A 19 -9.48 14.21 0.48
C ASN A 19 -9.09 13.22 -0.63
N TRP A 20 -8.15 12.30 -0.38
CA TRP A 20 -7.75 11.33 -1.38
C TRP A 20 -8.88 10.34 -1.68
N THR A 21 -9.04 10.06 -2.97
CA THR A 21 -9.88 8.99 -3.49
C THR A 21 -9.24 7.62 -3.23
N PRO A 22 -10.04 6.54 -3.26
CA PRO A 22 -9.50 5.19 -3.11
C PRO A 22 -8.40 4.85 -4.14
N ASP A 23 -8.49 5.38 -5.36
CA ASP A 23 -7.49 5.16 -6.41
C ASP A 23 -6.17 5.88 -6.13
N GLU A 24 -6.22 7.09 -5.55
CA GLU A 24 -5.01 7.81 -5.12
C GLU A 24 -4.31 7.10 -3.97
N VAL A 25 -5.07 6.60 -2.98
CA VAL A 25 -4.53 5.79 -1.87
C VAL A 25 -3.87 4.52 -2.40
N LYS A 26 -4.56 3.80 -3.30
CA LYS A 26 -4.02 2.59 -3.94
C LYS A 26 -2.76 2.90 -4.74
N GLY A 27 -2.79 3.94 -5.55
CA GLY A 27 -1.65 4.38 -6.36
C GLY A 27 -0.44 4.68 -5.51
N GLN A 28 -0.62 5.43 -4.41
CA GLN A 28 0.50 5.73 -3.51
C GLN A 28 1.05 4.52 -2.78
N MET A 29 0.18 3.61 -2.33
CA MET A 29 0.62 2.40 -1.66
C MET A 29 1.43 1.50 -2.60
N MET A 30 1.00 1.34 -3.84
CA MET A 30 1.74 0.58 -4.86
C MET A 30 3.05 1.26 -5.25
N SER A 31 3.06 2.60 -5.36
CA SER A 31 4.27 3.35 -5.71
C SER A 31 5.35 3.32 -4.63
N ASN A 32 4.98 3.14 -3.36
CA ASN A 32 5.91 3.03 -2.23
C ASN A 32 6.22 1.59 -1.83
N ALA A 33 5.65 0.60 -2.52
CA ALA A 33 5.86 -0.80 -2.19
C ALA A 33 7.34 -1.20 -2.38
N VAL A 34 7.85 -1.99 -1.43
CA VAL A 34 9.23 -2.49 -1.49
C VAL A 34 9.25 -3.81 -2.25
N ASN A 35 9.95 -3.82 -3.39
CA ASN A 35 10.13 -5.03 -4.19
C ASN A 35 11.08 -6.02 -3.47
N LEU A 36 10.61 -7.24 -3.23
CA LEU A 36 11.32 -8.30 -2.52
C LEU A 36 12.05 -9.30 -3.45
N ALA A 37 12.14 -8.97 -4.75
CA ALA A 37 12.75 -9.80 -5.79
C ALA A 37 12.06 -11.17 -6.06
N PHE A 38 10.77 -11.29 -5.73
CA PHE A 38 9.92 -12.41 -6.12
C PHE A 38 9.23 -12.17 -7.46
N ALA A 39 8.57 -13.18 -8.01
CA ALA A 39 7.78 -13.01 -9.22
C ALA A 39 6.53 -12.12 -8.94
N PRO A 40 6.06 -11.32 -9.91
CA PRO A 40 4.93 -10.41 -9.69
C PRO A 40 3.62 -11.09 -9.26
N ASP A 41 3.42 -12.36 -9.62
CA ASP A 41 2.30 -13.19 -9.20
C ASP A 41 2.39 -13.63 -7.72
N GLU A 42 3.59 -13.59 -7.14
CA GLU A 42 3.82 -13.93 -5.72
C GLU A 42 3.70 -12.69 -4.80
N GLN A 43 4.16 -11.52 -5.25
CA GLN A 43 4.27 -10.31 -4.40
C GLN A 43 3.46 -9.09 -4.89
N GLY A 44 2.90 -9.12 -6.10
CA GLY A 44 2.28 -7.95 -6.70
C GLY A 44 3.27 -6.78 -6.85
N ALA A 45 2.93 -5.62 -6.27
CA ALA A 45 3.82 -4.46 -6.25
C ALA A 45 4.97 -4.57 -5.22
N GLY A 46 4.89 -5.53 -4.29
CA GLY A 46 5.84 -5.70 -3.19
C GLY A 46 5.20 -5.49 -1.80
N GLU A 47 6.05 -5.37 -0.78
CA GLU A 47 5.63 -5.14 0.61
C GLU A 47 5.06 -3.73 0.80
N ALA A 48 3.90 -3.62 1.45
CA ALA A 48 3.30 -2.34 1.79
C ALA A 48 4.15 -1.60 2.83
N PHE A 49 4.84 -0.55 2.41
CA PHE A 49 5.69 0.27 3.26
C PHE A 49 5.06 1.65 3.48
N PHE A 50 4.99 2.06 4.75
CA PHE A 50 4.55 3.39 5.16
C PHE A 50 5.78 4.23 5.54
N LYS A 51 5.93 5.41 4.93
CA LYS A 51 6.98 6.37 5.27
C LYS A 51 6.44 7.48 6.16
#